data_AF-A0A4U1FGY6-F1
#
_entry.id   AF-A0A4U1FGY6-F1
#
_cell.length_a   1.000
_cell.length_b   1.000
_cell.length_c   1.000
_cell.angle_alpha   90.00
_cell.angle_beta   90.00
_cell.angle_gamma   90.00
#
_symmetry.space_group_name_H-M   'P 1'
#
loop_
_entity.id
_entity.type
_entity.pdbx_description
1 polymer ?
#
loop_
_entity_poly.entity_id
_entity_poly.type
_entity_poly.pdbx_seq_one_letter_code
_entity_poly.pdbx_strand_id
1 'polypeptide(L)'
;MAFLMKTMISSQVKNLGLGGRPEEKKEEGGTSDPAAAQGMTREEYEEYQKQVIEEKMERDAAFTQKKAERACLRVHLREKYRLP
;
A
#
# COMPACT_ATOMS: atom_id res chain seq x y z
N MET A 1 15.36 -3.42 3.49
CA MET A 1 15.18 -4.80 2.99
C MET A 1 14.28 -5.67 3.86
N ALA A 2 14.20 -5.48 5.18
CA ALA A 2 13.40 -6.34 6.08
C ALA A 2 11.88 -6.35 5.79
N PHE A 3 11.30 -5.24 5.34
CA PHE A 3 9.86 -5.16 5.02
C PHE A 3 9.48 -5.94 3.75
N LEU A 4 10.33 -5.93 2.73
CA LEU A 4 10.13 -6.67 1.48
C LEU A 4 10.21 -8.19 1.68
N MET A 5 11.02 -8.66 2.64
CA MET A 5 11.10 -10.07 2.98
C MET A 5 9.86 -10.54 3.76
N LYS A 6 9.28 -9.68 4.61
CA LYS A 6 8.08 -10.00 5.40
C LYS A 6 6.82 -10.11 4.53
N THR A 7 6.69 -9.30 3.48
CA THR A 7 5.56 -9.40 2.54
C THR A 7 5.63 -10.66 1.67
N MET A 8 6.84 -11.08 1.24
CA MET A 8 7.03 -12.33 0.50
C MET A 8 6.70 -13.57 1.34
N ILE A 9 7.11 -13.61 2.62
CA ILE A 9 6.78 -14.72 3.53
C ILE A 9 5.28 -14.76 3.86
N SER A 10 4.65 -13.59 4.08
CA SER A 10 3.20 -13.48 4.31
C SER A 10 2.37 -14.02 3.13
N SER A 11 2.79 -13.76 1.89
CA SER A 11 2.06 -14.19 0.69
C SER A 11 2.09 -15.71 0.50
N GLN A 12 3.19 -16.36 0.86
CA GLN A 12 3.35 -17.81 0.78
C GLN A 12 2.60 -18.54 1.92
N VAL A 13 2.67 -18.01 3.15
CA VAL A 13 1.99 -18.62 4.32
C VAL A 13 0.47 -18.51 4.23
N LYS A 14 -0.07 -17.47 3.58
CA LYS A 14 -1.52 -17.30 3.39
C LYS A 14 -2.12 -18.21 2.31
N ASN A 15 -1.32 -18.71 1.37
CA ASN A 15 -1.78 -19.62 0.31
C ASN A 15 -1.66 -21.10 0.69
N LEU A 16 -1.02 -21.44 1.81
CA LEU A 16 -0.93 -22.80 2.32
C LEU A 16 -1.97 -22.98 3.43
N GLY A 17 -3.19 -23.31 3.01
CA GLY A 17 -4.35 -23.47 3.89
C GLY A 17 -4.12 -24.45 5.04
N LEU A 18 -3.88 -23.91 6.25
CA LEU A 18 -3.90 -24.66 7.49
C LEU A 18 -4.99 -24.09 8.39
N GLY A 19 -6.20 -24.62 8.21
CA GLY A 19 -7.27 -24.47 9.18
C GLY A 19 -7.01 -25.35 10.40
N GLY A 20 -7.28 -24.80 11.60
CA GLY A 20 -7.72 -25.61 12.74
C GLY A 20 -7.03 -25.38 14.09
N ARG A 21 -7.85 -24.87 15.03
CA ARG A 21 -7.93 -25.17 16.49
C ARG A 21 -7.08 -24.35 17.51
N PRO A 22 -7.47 -24.31 18.82
CA PRO A 22 -7.86 -23.07 19.53
C PRO A 22 -7.17 -22.88 20.91
N GLU A 23 -7.61 -21.83 21.65
CA GLU A 23 -7.27 -21.45 23.05
C GLU A 23 -5.83 -20.91 23.23
N GLU A 24 -5.56 -19.81 23.94
CA GLU A 24 -6.01 -19.45 25.28
C GLU A 24 -6.19 -17.92 25.48
N LYS A 25 -7.09 -17.60 26.41
CA LYS A 25 -7.43 -16.26 26.91
C LYS A 25 -6.24 -15.53 27.55
N LYS A 26 -6.08 -14.24 27.22
CA LYS A 26 -5.82 -13.18 28.20
C LYS A 26 -6.69 -11.97 27.87
N GLU A 27 -7.70 -11.75 28.71
CA GLU A 27 -8.37 -10.47 28.82
C GLU A 27 -7.43 -9.51 29.57
N GLU A 28 -7.24 -8.29 29.06
CA GLU A 28 -7.04 -7.09 29.87
C GLU A 28 -7.14 -5.83 28.99
N GLY A 29 -8.24 -5.10 29.17
CA GLY A 29 -8.22 -3.63 29.33
C GLY A 29 -7.88 -2.73 28.16
N GLY A 30 -8.91 -2.04 27.64
CA GLY A 30 -8.86 -0.59 27.43
C GLY A 30 -8.24 -0.08 26.14
N THR A 31 -9.10 0.37 25.22
CA THR A 31 -8.78 1.23 24.06
C THR A 31 -7.58 0.75 23.22
N SER A 32 -7.86 -0.09 22.22
CA SER A 32 -6.88 -0.50 21.22
C SER A 32 -6.35 0.71 20.44
N ASP A 33 -5.25 1.29 20.91
CA ASP A 33 -4.42 2.21 20.15
C ASP A 33 -4.00 1.50 18.85
N PRO A 34 -4.32 2.03 17.65
CA PRO A 34 -3.97 1.38 16.39
C PRO A 34 -2.48 1.10 16.24
N ALA A 35 -1.62 1.86 16.93
CA ALA A 35 -0.18 1.59 17.01
C ALA A 35 0.12 0.27 17.76
N ALA A 36 -0.52 0.06 18.91
CA ALA A 36 -0.37 -1.16 19.71
C ALA A 36 -0.95 -2.40 19.00
N ALA A 37 -2.05 -2.24 18.25
CA ALA A 37 -2.66 -3.30 17.45
C ALA A 37 -1.77 -3.80 16.29
N GLN A 38 -0.83 -2.97 15.83
CA GLN A 38 0.17 -3.34 14.82
C GLN A 38 1.53 -3.72 15.41
N GLY A 39 1.68 -3.68 16.75
CA GLY A 39 2.94 -3.96 17.44
C GLY A 39 4.04 -2.94 17.13
N MET A 40 3.65 -1.71 16.74
CA MET A 40 4.55 -0.61 16.43
C MET A 40 4.54 0.39 17.59
N THR A 41 5.67 1.03 17.86
CA THR A 41 5.68 2.19 18.76
C THR A 41 4.88 3.33 18.13
N ARG A 42 4.32 4.22 18.95
CA ARG A 42 3.46 5.32 18.47
C ARG A 42 4.16 6.20 17.41
N GLU A 43 5.45 6.43 17.58
CA GLU A 43 6.29 7.21 16.65
C GLU A 43 6.45 6.50 15.29
N GLU A 44 6.71 5.18 15.30
CA GLU A 44 6.81 4.37 14.07
C GLU A 44 5.49 4.33 13.30
N TYR A 45 4.34 4.35 13.99
CA TYR A 45 3.03 4.36 13.36
C TYR A 45 2.74 5.71 12.64
N GLU A 46 3.13 6.83 13.25
CA GLU A 46 2.99 8.15 12.65
C GLU A 46 3.88 8.31 11.41
N GLU A 47 5.11 7.80 11.46
CA GLU A 47 6.02 7.77 10.31
C GLU A 47 5.51 6.86 9.19
N TYR A 48 5.00 5.67 9.53
CA TYR A 48 4.39 4.78 8.56
C TYR A 48 3.18 5.43 7.87
N GLN A 49 2.32 6.12 8.63
CA GLN A 49 1.19 6.83 8.05
C GLN A 49 1.64 7.95 7.10
N LYS A 50 2.69 8.70 7.46
CA LYS A 50 3.29 9.71 6.57
C LYS A 50 3.82 9.08 5.28
N GLN A 51 4.58 8.00 5.38
CA GLN A 51 5.13 7.28 4.21
C GLN A 51 4.02 6.79 3.29
N VAL A 52 2.95 6.20 3.82
CA VAL A 52 1.80 5.73 3.02
C VAL A 52 1.14 6.88 2.25
N ILE A 53 1.03 8.06 2.88
CA ILE A 53 0.45 9.25 2.24
C ILE A 53 1.39 9.79 1.17
N GLU A 54 2.69 9.92 1.47
CA GLU A 54 3.70 10.41 0.53
C GLU A 54 3.80 9.51 -0.70
N GLU A 55 3.89 8.19 -0.52
CA GLU A 55 3.92 7.23 -1.63
C GLU A 55 2.64 7.28 -2.48
N LYS A 56 1.48 7.52 -1.85
CA LYS A 56 0.23 7.70 -2.60
C LYS A 56 0.28 8.97 -3.44
N MET A 57 0.73 10.08 -2.85
CA MET A 57 0.86 11.36 -3.55
C MET A 57 1.82 11.26 -4.74
N GLU A 58 2.99 10.63 -4.55
CA GLU A 58 3.97 10.44 -5.62
C GLU A 58 3.40 9.57 -6.75
N ARG A 59 2.70 8.49 -6.42
CA ARG A 59 2.04 7.63 -7.42
C ARG A 59 0.97 8.36 -8.20
N ASP A 60 0.13 9.14 -7.52
CA ASP A 60 -0.96 9.90 -8.16
C ASP A 60 -0.39 11.02 -9.06
N ALA A 61 0.68 11.68 -8.63
CA ALA A 61 1.39 12.67 -9.44
C ALA A 61 2.00 12.04 -10.70
N ALA A 62 2.73 10.92 -10.55
CA ALA A 62 3.34 10.21 -11.67
C ALA A 62 2.29 9.68 -12.67
N PHE A 63 1.16 9.19 -12.16
CA PHE A 63 0.04 8.76 -13.00
C PHE A 63 -0.55 9.94 -13.79
N THR A 64 -0.76 11.08 -13.13
CA THR A 64 -1.29 12.28 -13.76
C THR A 64 -0.36 12.80 -14.86
N GLN A 65 0.94 12.83 -14.59
CA GLN A 65 1.95 13.22 -15.58
C GLN A 65 1.93 12.29 -16.80
N LYS A 66 2.02 10.97 -16.60
CA LYS A 66 2.00 9.99 -17.71
C LYS A 66 0.70 10.04 -18.50
N LYS A 67 -0.43 10.31 -17.83
CA LYS A 67 -1.73 10.49 -18.49
C LYS A 67 -1.74 11.74 -19.37
N ALA A 68 -1.17 12.84 -18.90
CA ALA A 68 -1.04 14.08 -19.67
C ALA A 68 -0.11 13.88 -20.89
N GLU A 69 1.07 13.30 -20.69
CA GLU A 69 2.02 12.97 -21.77
C GLU A 69 1.37 12.09 -22.85
N ARG A 70 0.67 11.03 -22.44
CA ARG A 70 -0.05 10.16 -23.36
C ARG A 70 -1.14 10.91 -24.13
N ALA A 71 -1.90 11.79 -23.46
CA ALA A 71 -2.93 12.58 -24.11
C ALA A 71 -2.33 13.56 -25.14
N CYS A 72 -1.23 14.23 -24.80
CA CYS A 72 -0.49 15.10 -25.71
C CYS A 72 -0.03 14.33 -26.96
N LEU A 73 0.64 13.20 -26.80
CA LEU A 73 1.08 12.37 -27.93
C LEU A 73 -0.09 11.94 -28.81
N ARG A 74 -1.20 11.52 -28.19
CA ARG A 74 -2.41 11.11 -28.92
C ARG A 74 -2.97 12.26 -29.75
N VAL A 75 -3.04 13.48 -29.21
CA VAL A 75 -3.54 14.66 -29.94
C VAL A 75 -2.64 14.99 -31.12
N HIS A 76 -1.32 15.04 -30.92
CA HIS A 76 -0.36 15.33 -32.00
C HIS A 76 -0.45 14.30 -33.14
N LEU A 77 -0.58 13.01 -32.82
CA LEU A 77 -0.75 11.97 -33.83
C LEU A 77 -2.08 12.07 -34.55
N ARG A 78 -3.17 12.39 -33.84
CA ARG A 78 -4.50 12.58 -34.46
C ARG A 78 -4.47 13.75 -35.43
N GLU A 79 -3.85 14.85 -35.07
CA GLU A 79 -3.70 16.02 -35.94
C GLU A 79 -2.83 15.70 -37.17
N LYS A 80 -1.65 15.08 -36.97
CA LYS A 80 -0.73 14.71 -38.05
C LYS A 80 -1.38 13.85 -39.12
N TYR A 81 -2.22 12.90 -38.71
CA TYR A 81 -2.89 11.96 -39.61
C TYR A 81 -4.35 12.30 -39.89
N ARG A 82 -4.82 13.48 -39.45
CA ARG A 82 -6.22 13.97 -39.60
C ARG A 82 -7.26 12.94 -39.13
N LEU A 83 -6.99 12.28 -38.02
CA LEU A 83 -7.90 11.30 -37.41
C LEU A 83 -9.01 12.03 -36.64
N PRO A 84 -10.28 11.60 -36.76
CA PRO A 84 -11.42 12.22 -36.08
C PRO A 84 -11.29 12.05 -34.58
#